data_AF-A0A2H1VZQ9-F1
#
_entry.id   AF-A0A2H1VZQ9-F1
#
_cell.length_a   1.000
_cell.length_b   1.000
_cell.length_c   1.000
_cell.angle_alpha   90.00
_cell.angle_beta   90.00
_cell.angle_gamma   90.00
#
_symmetry.space_group_name_H-M   'P 1'
#
loop_
_entity.id
_entity.type
_entity.pdbx_description
1 polymer ?
#
loop_
_entity_poly.entity_id
_entity_poly.type
_entity_poly.pdbx_seq_one_letter_code
_entity_poly.pdbx_strand_id
1 'polypeptide(L)'
;LSAIADDNDLTLTLTIHNLLFRTVYEGRGWKYMGAHALRFNEYSVGIALIGSWTIELPPKEQLETLKIIIDHGVQQGHIHPDYLLVGHRDIRDTHCPGDTLQAEISQWPHYYLNYNGTIQL
;
A
#
# COMPACT_ATOMS: atom_id res chain seq x y z
N LEU A 1 3.34 -21.64 6.39
CA LEU A 1 3.82 -20.61 7.34
C LEU A 1 3.02 -19.35 7.05
N SER A 2 1.95 -19.18 7.81
CA SER A 2 1.08 -18.01 7.81
C SER A 2 1.84 -16.83 8.41
N ALA A 3 1.97 -15.74 7.68
CA ALA A 3 2.46 -14.49 8.25
C ALA A 3 1.39 -13.96 9.19
N ILE A 4 1.71 -13.90 10.48
CA ILE A 4 0.90 -13.23 11.50
C ILE A 4 1.17 -11.73 11.31
N ALA A 5 0.20 -11.01 10.76
CA ALA A 5 0.15 -9.57 10.86
C ALA A 5 -0.34 -9.23 12.27
N ASP A 6 0.38 -8.33 12.94
CA ASP A 6 0.08 -7.90 14.31
C ASP A 6 -1.36 -7.36 14.42
N ASP A 7 -1.96 -7.59 15.58
CA ASP A 7 -3.40 -7.87 15.80
C ASP A 7 -4.37 -6.67 15.67
N ASN A 8 -4.12 -5.64 14.83
CA ASN A 8 -5.01 -4.47 14.73
C ASN A 8 -5.28 -3.85 13.33
N ASP A 9 -4.67 -4.32 12.23
CA ASP A 9 -4.92 -3.74 10.89
C ASP A 9 -5.08 -4.84 9.81
N LEU A 10 -6.26 -5.46 9.73
CA LEU A 10 -6.60 -6.49 8.73
C LEU A 10 -6.94 -5.89 7.35
N THR A 11 -5.93 -5.31 6.73
CA THR A 11 -5.88 -4.70 5.39
C THR A 11 -5.81 -5.74 4.27
N LEU A 12 -5.95 -5.34 3.00
CA LEU A 12 -5.33 -6.07 1.88
C LEU A 12 -3.79 -6.08 2.05
N THR A 13 -3.29 -6.97 2.89
CA THR A 13 -1.84 -7.10 3.10
C THR A 13 -1.29 -7.90 1.94
N LEU A 14 -0.95 -7.21 0.85
CA LEU A 14 -0.24 -7.82 -0.27
C LEU A 14 1.24 -8.03 0.09
N THR A 15 1.47 -9.10 0.84
CA THR A 15 2.64 -9.33 1.70
C THR A 15 3.80 -9.91 0.89
N ILE A 16 4.73 -9.16 0.30
CA ILE A 16 5.87 -9.73 -0.48
C ILE A 16 6.99 -10.29 0.44
N HIS A 17 7.14 -11.62 0.58
CA HIS A 17 8.22 -12.25 1.38
C HIS A 17 9.26 -13.09 0.59
N ASN A 18 10.53 -12.73 0.82
CA ASN A 18 11.84 -13.43 0.87
C ASN A 18 12.43 -14.27 -0.30
N LEU A 19 13.73 -14.03 -0.51
CA LEU A 19 14.77 -14.61 -1.40
C LEU A 19 14.60 -14.58 -2.93
N LEU A 20 13.40 -14.34 -3.46
CA LEU A 20 13.19 -14.00 -4.87
C LEU A 20 12.03 -13.00 -4.95
N PHE A 21 12.35 -11.73 -5.09
CA PHE A 21 11.54 -10.53 -4.82
C PHE A 21 10.28 -10.29 -5.70
N ARG A 22 9.53 -11.33 -6.10
CA ARG A 22 8.38 -11.23 -7.03
C ARG A 22 7.09 -11.87 -6.54
N THR A 23 7.07 -12.36 -5.31
CA THR A 23 5.92 -13.13 -4.81
C THR A 23 4.92 -12.24 -4.11
N VAL A 24 3.66 -12.44 -4.46
CA VAL A 24 2.55 -11.59 -4.11
C VAL A 24 1.56 -12.43 -3.34
N TYR A 25 1.22 -12.03 -2.12
CA TYR A 25 0.39 -12.83 -1.24
C TYR A 25 -0.92 -12.11 -1.03
N GLU A 26 -2.03 -12.73 -1.39
CA GLU A 26 -3.34 -12.11 -1.25
C GLU A 26 -3.78 -12.11 0.22
N GLY A 27 -4.14 -10.92 0.73
CA GLY A 27 -4.79 -10.76 2.04
C GLY A 27 -6.30 -11.03 1.93
N ARG A 28 -7.13 -10.03 2.26
CA ARG A 28 -8.59 -10.14 2.08
C ARG A 28 -9.03 -10.23 0.62
N GLY A 29 -8.19 -9.82 -0.33
CA GLY A 29 -8.49 -9.84 -1.76
C GLY A 29 -9.39 -8.70 -2.23
N TRP A 30 -9.60 -8.64 -3.55
CA TRP A 30 -10.24 -7.50 -4.24
C TRP A 30 -11.73 -7.32 -3.97
N LYS A 31 -12.42 -8.39 -3.56
CA LYS A 31 -13.90 -8.43 -3.43
C LYS A 31 -14.40 -8.12 -2.02
N TYR A 32 -13.48 -7.92 -1.07
CA TYR A 32 -13.81 -7.79 0.34
C TYR A 32 -13.24 -6.49 0.91
N MET A 33 -14.01 -5.85 1.79
CA MET A 33 -13.59 -4.64 2.48
C MET A 33 -12.35 -4.89 3.35
N GLY A 34 -11.38 -3.99 3.27
CA GLY A 34 -10.17 -4.00 4.10
C GLY A 34 -10.43 -3.58 5.55
N ALA A 35 -9.38 -3.59 6.36
CA ALA A 35 -9.31 -2.98 7.69
C ALA A 35 -7.91 -2.39 7.92
N HIS A 36 -7.45 -1.54 6.99
CA HIS A 36 -6.19 -0.76 7.07
C HIS A 36 -6.37 0.63 7.62
N ALA A 37 -7.39 1.30 7.14
CA ALA A 37 -7.50 2.74 7.23
C ALA A 37 -8.95 3.05 7.56
N LEU A 38 -9.20 3.28 8.85
CA LEU A 38 -10.52 3.62 9.36
C LEU A 38 -11.12 4.76 8.51
N ARG A 39 -12.34 4.56 7.99
CA ARG A 39 -13.08 5.43 7.04
C ARG A 39 -12.65 5.41 5.57
N PHE A 40 -11.56 4.73 5.22
CA PHE A 40 -11.12 4.54 3.84
C PHE A 40 -11.25 3.10 3.35
N ASN A 41 -11.44 2.14 4.28
CA ASN A 41 -11.53 0.71 4.00
C ASN A 41 -12.55 0.31 2.93
N GLU A 42 -13.65 1.07 2.81
CA GLU A 42 -14.74 0.80 1.86
C GLU A 42 -14.47 1.37 0.45
N TYR A 43 -13.50 2.28 0.30
CA TYR A 43 -13.20 2.99 -0.95
C TYR A 43 -11.74 2.84 -1.40
N SER A 44 -10.93 2.01 -0.73
CA SER A 44 -9.51 1.90 -1.01
C SER A 44 -8.99 0.47 -1.00
N VAL A 45 -7.91 0.27 -1.76
CA VAL A 45 -7.09 -0.94 -1.76
C VAL A 45 -5.82 -0.63 -0.98
N GLY A 46 -5.65 -1.23 0.20
CA GLY A 46 -4.39 -1.14 0.93
C GLY A 46 -3.37 -2.11 0.35
N ILE A 47 -2.08 -1.76 0.29
CA ILE A 47 -1.01 -2.68 -0.12
C ILE A 47 0.15 -2.49 0.85
N ALA A 48 0.68 -3.57 1.41
CA ALA A 48 1.74 -3.52 2.42
C ALA A 48 3.01 -4.20 1.92
N LEU A 49 4.12 -3.46 1.88
CA LEU A 49 5.44 -4.03 1.56
C LEU A 49 6.07 -4.57 2.86
N ILE A 50 6.36 -5.87 2.90
CA ILE A 50 6.96 -6.47 4.10
C ILE A 50 8.37 -5.95 4.31
N GLY A 51 8.56 -5.24 5.41
CA GLY A 51 9.86 -4.76 5.87
C GLY A 51 9.68 -3.54 6.76
N SER A 52 10.79 -2.93 7.12
CA SER A 52 10.82 -1.64 7.82
C SER A 52 11.54 -0.64 6.92
N TRP A 53 10.77 0.29 6.36
CA TRP A 53 11.25 1.20 5.32
C TRP A 53 11.44 2.63 5.82
N THR A 54 11.69 2.77 7.11
CA THR A 54 11.96 4.06 7.73
C THR A 54 13.29 4.63 7.28
N ILE A 55 14.31 3.78 7.13
CA ILE A 55 15.68 4.19 6.81
C ILE A 55 16.11 3.64 5.45
N GLU A 56 15.70 2.42 5.12
CA GLU A 56 16.07 1.74 3.87
C GLU A 56 14.90 1.71 2.91
N LEU A 57 15.20 1.73 1.61
CA LEU A 57 14.20 1.58 0.57
C LEU A 57 13.89 0.10 0.34
N PRO A 58 12.64 -0.29 0.02
CA PRO A 58 12.37 -1.64 -0.44
C PRO A 58 13.25 -2.02 -1.64
N PRO A 59 13.63 -3.31 -1.76
CA PRO A 59 14.31 -3.82 -2.95
C PRO A 59 13.57 -3.41 -4.21
N LYS A 60 14.32 -3.07 -5.26
CA LYS A 60 13.78 -2.57 -6.53
C LYS A 60 12.67 -3.46 -7.08
N GLU A 61 12.85 -4.76 -6.99
CA GLU A 61 11.90 -5.76 -7.47
C GLU A 61 10.57 -5.74 -6.69
N GLN A 62 10.57 -5.38 -5.40
CA GLN A 62 9.33 -5.18 -4.64
C GLN A 62 8.58 -3.94 -5.14
N LEU A 63 9.30 -2.86 -5.44
CA LEU A 63 8.70 -1.63 -5.99
C LEU A 63 8.15 -1.87 -7.41
N GLU A 64 8.87 -2.61 -8.25
CA GLU A 64 8.39 -3.04 -9.57
C GLU A 64 7.14 -3.92 -9.46
N THR A 65 7.14 -4.87 -8.53
CA THR A 65 5.99 -5.75 -8.27
C THR A 65 4.77 -4.94 -7.79
N LEU A 66 4.98 -3.93 -6.94
CA LEU A 66 3.93 -3.02 -6.50
C LEU A 66 3.27 -2.30 -7.69
N LYS A 67 4.08 -1.72 -8.58
CA LYS A 67 3.58 -1.03 -9.79
C LYS A 67 2.77 -1.98 -10.69
N ILE A 68 3.29 -3.19 -10.93
CA ILE A 68 2.61 -4.21 -11.75
C ILE A 68 1.22 -4.54 -11.18
N ILE A 69 1.09 -4.62 -9.85
CA ILE A 69 -0.19 -4.98 -9.22
C ILE A 69 -1.18 -3.84 -9.24
N ILE A 70 -0.72 -2.62 -9.06
CA ILE A 70 -1.56 -1.43 -9.22
C ILE A 70 -2.11 -1.40 -10.66
N ASP A 71 -1.23 -1.55 -11.65
CA ASP A 71 -1.62 -1.58 -13.07
C ASP A 71 -2.59 -2.74 -13.37
N HIS A 72 -2.33 -3.93 -12.82
CA HIS A 72 -3.23 -5.06 -12.96
C HIS A 72 -4.60 -4.80 -12.32
N GLY A 73 -4.62 -4.21 -11.12
CA GLY A 73 -5.85 -3.82 -10.44
C GLY A 73 -6.67 -2.81 -11.24
N VAL A 74 -6.01 -1.86 -11.90
CA VAL A 74 -6.67 -0.92 -12.82
C VAL A 74 -7.24 -1.65 -14.03
N GLN A 75 -6.46 -2.52 -14.68
CA GLN A 75 -6.90 -3.29 -15.85
C GLN A 75 -8.09 -4.22 -15.55
N GLN A 76 -8.14 -4.79 -14.35
CA GLN A 76 -9.24 -5.66 -13.90
C GLN A 76 -10.46 -4.87 -13.37
N GLY A 77 -10.37 -3.53 -13.30
CA GLY A 77 -11.44 -2.68 -12.76
C GLY A 77 -11.60 -2.74 -11.23
N HIS A 78 -10.58 -3.22 -10.52
CA HIS A 78 -10.54 -3.21 -9.05
C HIS A 78 -10.03 -1.89 -8.49
N ILE A 79 -9.23 -1.15 -9.26
CA ILE A 79 -8.74 0.18 -8.95
C ILE A 79 -9.26 1.13 -10.04
N HIS A 80 -9.78 2.29 -9.65
CA HIS A 80 -10.22 3.29 -10.61
C HIS A 80 -9.01 3.84 -11.40
N PRO A 81 -9.09 4.08 -12.72
CA PRO A 81 -7.95 4.61 -13.49
C PRO A 81 -7.40 5.92 -12.94
N ASP A 82 -8.25 6.79 -12.41
CA ASP A 82 -7.87 8.05 -11.73
C ASP A 82 -7.71 7.89 -10.20
N TYR A 83 -7.16 6.76 -9.75
CA TYR A 83 -6.95 6.52 -8.32
C TYR A 83 -6.00 7.56 -7.69
N LEU A 84 -6.07 7.68 -6.37
CA LEU A 84 -5.13 8.44 -5.57
C LEU A 84 -4.20 7.46 -4.85
N LEU A 85 -2.89 7.66 -5.00
CA LEU A 85 -1.86 6.95 -4.25
C LEU A 85 -1.48 7.79 -3.03
N VAL A 86 -1.50 7.16 -1.87
CA VAL A 86 -1.26 7.83 -0.58
C VAL A 86 -0.48 6.88 0.33
N GLY A 87 0.37 7.44 1.18
CA GLY A 87 0.96 6.69 2.29
C GLY A 87 -0.05 6.50 3.42
N HIS A 88 0.13 5.47 4.25
CA HIS A 88 -0.79 5.23 5.37
C HIS A 88 -0.82 6.42 6.35
N ARG A 89 0.34 7.06 6.59
CA ARG A 89 0.47 8.28 7.39
C ARG A 89 -0.28 9.50 6.85
N ASP A 90 -0.61 9.52 5.56
CA ASP A 90 -1.31 10.66 4.95
C ASP A 90 -2.80 10.68 5.37
N ILE A 91 -3.30 9.56 5.88
CA ILE A 91 -4.72 9.35 6.25
C ILE A 91 -4.92 8.86 7.69
N ARG A 92 -3.85 8.49 8.40
CA ARG A 92 -3.88 7.98 9.78
C ARG A 92 -2.69 8.52 10.56
N ASP A 93 -2.86 8.61 11.88
CA ASP A 93 -1.77 8.93 12.80
C ASP A 93 -0.88 7.70 13.00
N THR A 94 0.06 7.51 12.08
CA THR A 94 0.97 6.36 12.04
C THR A 94 2.28 6.72 11.33
N HIS A 95 3.36 6.01 11.65
CA HIS A 95 4.62 6.13 10.91
C HIS A 95 4.64 5.29 9.63
N CYS A 96 3.68 4.39 9.40
CA CYS A 96 3.60 3.62 8.16
C CYS A 96 3.43 4.57 6.95
N PRO A 97 4.14 4.39 5.82
CA PRO A 97 4.93 3.23 5.39
C PRO A 97 6.43 3.28 5.73
N GLY A 98 6.87 4.22 6.57
CA GLY A 98 8.28 4.54 6.81
C GLY A 98 8.76 5.70 5.94
N ASP A 99 9.72 6.49 6.45
CA ASP A 99 10.14 7.76 5.82
C ASP A 99 10.75 7.57 4.43
N THR A 100 11.61 6.57 4.25
CA THR A 100 12.25 6.30 2.96
C THR A 100 11.25 5.81 1.91
N LEU A 101 10.33 4.90 2.27
CA LEU A 101 9.28 4.46 1.34
C LEU A 101 8.27 5.58 1.05
N GLN A 102 7.91 6.40 2.04
CA GLN A 102 7.06 7.57 1.83
C GLN A 102 7.70 8.54 0.81
N ALA A 103 8.99 8.83 0.98
CA ALA A 103 9.71 9.71 0.07
C ALA A 103 9.72 9.16 -1.37
N GLU A 104 9.90 7.85 -1.54
CA GLU A 104 9.85 7.20 -2.86
C GLU A 104 8.47 7.31 -3.51
N ILE A 105 7.39 6.88 -2.82
CA ILE A 105 6.04 6.88 -3.42
C ILE A 105 5.53 8.30 -3.67
N SER A 106 6.06 9.30 -2.96
CA SER A 106 5.69 10.71 -3.19
C SER A 106 6.04 11.23 -4.59
N GLN A 107 6.95 10.55 -5.27
CA GLN A 107 7.42 10.88 -6.62
C GLN A 107 6.66 10.11 -7.71
N TRP A 108 5.75 9.20 -7.34
CA TRP A 108 5.06 8.35 -8.29
C TRP A 108 3.85 9.06 -8.91
N PRO A 109 3.43 8.66 -10.12
CA PRO A 109 2.14 9.06 -10.66
C PRO A 109 1.01 8.76 -9.67
N HIS A 110 -0.08 9.52 -9.74
CA HIS A 110 -1.23 9.40 -8.84
C HIS A 110 -0.97 9.73 -7.37
N TYR A 111 0.27 10.03 -6.96
CA TYR A 111 0.52 10.44 -5.58
C TYR A 111 -0.22 11.74 -5.26
N TYR A 112 -1.05 11.70 -4.21
CA TYR A 112 -1.90 12.81 -3.82
C TYR A 112 -1.47 13.39 -2.48
N LEU A 113 -1.13 14.68 -2.48
CA LEU A 113 -0.86 15.46 -1.29
C LEU A 113 -1.59 16.80 -1.40
N ASN A 114 -2.50 17.09 -0.47
CA ASN A 114 -3.13 18.41 -0.39
C ASN A 114 -2.17 19.40 0.32
N TYR A 115 -2.35 20.70 0.09
CA TYR A 115 -1.44 21.80 0.46
C TYR A 115 -1.14 21.92 1.98
N ASN A 116 -1.85 21.17 2.83
CA ASN A 116 -1.65 21.13 4.29
C ASN A 116 -1.24 19.75 4.83
N GLY A 117 -0.77 18.83 3.97
CA GLY A 117 -0.33 17.49 4.39
C GLY A 117 -1.46 16.59 4.92
N THR A 118 -2.72 16.93 4.63
CA THR A 118 -3.90 16.16 5.04
C THR A 118 -4.84 15.99 3.85
N ILE A 119 -5.31 14.77 3.63
CA ILE A 119 -6.30 14.48 2.60
C ILE A 119 -7.66 15.02 3.08
N GLN A 120 -8.23 15.96 2.32
CA GLN A 120 -9.63 16.34 2.48
C GLN A 120 -10.44 15.56 1.44
N LEU A 121 -11.25 14.62 1.92
CA LEU A 121 -12.26 13.92 1.14
C LEU A 121 -13.60 14.66 1.21
#